data_AF-A0A6P3X9P6-F1
#
_entry.id   AF-A0A6P3X9P6-F1
#
_cell.length_a   1.000
_cell.length_b   1.000
_cell.length_c   1.000
_cell.angle_alpha   90.00
_cell.angle_beta   90.00
_cell.angle_gamma   90.00
#
_symmetry.space_group_name_H-M   'P 1'
#
loop_
_entity.id
_entity.type
_entity.pdbx_description
1 polymer ?
#
loop_
_entity_poly.entity_id
_entity_poly.type
_entity_poly.pdbx_seq_one_letter_code
_entity_poly.pdbx_strand_id
1 'polypeptide(L)'
;MQRVRDDIELPCNFDDWTAQEQSDWMYHNMTNLYKNVPESLQNLIPAYTRSLDFNRSLNVLPEWMDPDKYHKGQKFVREHYFSYIMAIILGSIYAYTFEDGLKPIIIGGNSHTPYLAVKRYFSDILYLNTMKRILDWYDGEPWSKGTEAYRDMQIARNKHIRISTKVSLLDNKQYQEDLNNMVMAVAQAHFIMLPVLYPQKVGMHFVTDEDLEAFCHMWKCYGYFLGIEDE
;
A
#
# COMPACT_ATOMS: atom_id res chain seq x y z
N MET A 1 5.88 7.55 15.92
CA MET A 1 4.69 7.63 16.80
C MET A 1 4.99 7.76 18.31
N GLN A 2 6.26 7.76 18.78
CA GLN A 2 6.62 7.85 20.22
C GLN A 2 5.78 8.85 21.04
N ARG A 3 5.76 10.13 20.64
CA ARG A 3 5.06 11.21 21.37
C ARG A 3 3.55 11.03 21.59
N VAL A 4 2.89 10.16 20.81
CA VAL A 4 1.46 9.88 21.01
C VAL A 4 1.28 8.76 22.05
N ARG A 5 2.27 7.86 22.17
CA ARG A 5 2.29 6.80 23.19
C ARG A 5 2.53 7.35 24.60
N ASP A 6 3.24 8.48 24.71
CA ASP A 6 3.60 9.09 26.00
C ASP A 6 2.41 9.70 26.77
N ASP A 7 1.34 10.11 26.06
CA ASP A 7 0.10 10.68 26.64
C ASP A 7 -1.04 9.64 26.81
N ILE A 8 -0.77 8.36 26.52
CA ILE A 8 -1.77 7.28 26.50
C ILE A 8 -1.46 6.26 27.60
N GLU A 9 -2.35 6.15 28.60
CA GLU A 9 -2.33 5.05 29.57
C GLU A 9 -2.81 3.75 28.90
N LEU A 10 -1.87 2.98 28.35
CA LEU A 10 -2.11 1.60 27.94
C LEU A 10 -2.38 0.71 29.17
N PRO A 11 -3.19 -0.36 29.04
CA PRO A 11 -3.35 -1.37 30.08
C PRO A 11 -1.99 -1.92 30.54
N CYS A 12 -1.80 -2.15 31.83
CA CYS A 12 -0.49 -2.52 32.39
C CYS A 12 0.08 -3.86 31.88
N ASN A 13 -0.74 -4.69 31.26
CA ASN A 13 -0.39 -5.95 30.61
C ASN A 13 -0.66 -5.96 29.09
N PHE A 14 -0.80 -4.78 28.46
CA PHE A 14 -1.11 -4.67 27.02
C PHE A 14 -0.07 -5.38 26.14
N ASP A 15 1.22 -5.29 26.50
CA ASP A 15 2.31 -5.95 25.78
C ASP A 15 2.28 -7.49 25.92
N ASP A 16 1.54 -8.05 26.90
CA ASP A 16 1.36 -9.50 27.09
C ASP A 16 0.19 -10.07 26.26
N TRP A 17 -0.62 -9.22 25.64
CA TRP A 17 -1.79 -9.61 24.87
C TRP A 17 -1.43 -10.11 23.46
N THR A 18 -2.31 -10.89 22.85
CA THR A 18 -2.17 -11.21 21.43
C THR A 18 -2.34 -9.97 20.56
N ALA A 19 -1.75 -9.97 19.36
CA ALA A 19 -1.89 -8.85 18.42
C ALA A 19 -3.36 -8.55 18.06
N GLN A 20 -4.24 -9.56 18.09
CA GLN A 20 -5.68 -9.40 17.91
C GLN A 20 -6.30 -8.62 19.08
N GLU A 21 -6.07 -9.04 20.32
CA GLU A 21 -6.58 -8.37 21.52
C GLU A 21 -6.06 -6.92 21.62
N GLN A 22 -4.79 -6.67 21.26
CA GLN A 22 -4.23 -5.33 21.14
C GLN A 22 -4.96 -4.49 20.07
N SER A 23 -5.20 -5.06 18.88
CA SER A 23 -5.92 -4.40 17.79
C SER A 23 -7.36 -4.06 18.16
N ASP A 24 -8.07 -5.00 18.80
CA ASP A 24 -9.48 -4.84 19.17
C ASP A 24 -9.64 -3.81 20.30
N TRP A 25 -8.73 -3.81 21.28
CA TRP A 25 -8.71 -2.77 22.31
C TRP A 25 -8.38 -1.39 21.73
N MET A 26 -7.38 -1.30 20.84
CA MET A 26 -7.07 -0.04 20.16
C MET A 26 -8.28 0.46 19.37
N TYR A 27 -8.95 -0.42 18.61
CA TYR A 27 -10.17 -0.11 17.86
C TYR A 27 -11.27 0.46 18.75
N HIS A 28 -11.60 -0.22 19.86
CA HIS A 28 -12.64 0.23 20.78
C HIS A 28 -12.29 1.52 21.54
N ASN A 29 -11.03 1.93 21.59
CA ASN A 29 -10.58 3.14 22.28
C ASN A 29 -10.14 4.28 21.33
N MET A 30 -10.14 4.08 19.99
CA MET A 30 -9.60 5.04 19.00
C MET A 30 -10.02 6.48 19.23
N THR A 31 -11.31 6.73 19.47
CA THR A 31 -11.86 8.08 19.65
C THR A 31 -11.31 8.78 20.91
N ASN A 32 -10.94 8.02 21.93
CA ASN A 32 -10.30 8.55 23.14
C ASN A 32 -8.78 8.74 22.96
N LEU A 33 -8.12 7.75 22.36
CA LEU A 33 -6.68 7.73 22.08
C LEU A 33 -6.27 8.79 21.05
N TYR A 34 -7.14 9.10 20.09
CA TYR A 34 -6.84 9.92 18.91
C TYR A 34 -7.93 10.96 18.62
N LYS A 35 -8.35 11.72 19.64
CA LYS A 35 -9.38 12.79 19.55
C LYS A 35 -9.19 13.81 18.43
N ASN A 36 -7.94 13.97 17.95
CA ASN A 36 -7.57 14.91 16.87
C ASN A 36 -7.44 14.24 15.49
N VAL A 37 -7.63 12.92 15.36
CA VAL A 37 -7.59 12.20 14.09
C VAL A 37 -8.99 12.19 13.46
N PRO A 38 -9.14 12.67 12.20
CA PRO A 38 -10.41 12.59 11.47
C PRO A 38 -10.97 11.17 11.45
N GLU A 39 -12.29 11.03 11.58
CA GLU A 39 -13.00 9.74 11.56
C GLU A 39 -12.58 8.85 10.38
N SER A 40 -12.45 9.44 9.19
CA SER A 40 -11.98 8.76 7.96
C SER A 40 -10.57 8.18 8.01
N LEU A 41 -9.75 8.53 9.01
CA LEU A 41 -8.40 8.01 9.21
C LEU A 41 -8.30 7.12 10.46
N GLN A 42 -9.37 6.92 11.24
CA GLN A 42 -9.29 6.15 12.47
C GLN A 42 -8.94 4.67 12.20
N ASN A 43 -9.46 4.06 11.13
CA ASN A 43 -9.12 2.68 10.77
C ASN A 43 -7.62 2.42 10.51
N LEU A 44 -6.80 3.45 10.26
CA LEU A 44 -5.34 3.29 10.13
C LEU A 44 -4.66 2.94 11.47
N ILE A 45 -5.30 3.22 12.60
CA ILE A 45 -4.79 2.95 13.95
C ILE A 45 -4.68 1.44 14.22
N PRO A 46 -5.76 0.63 14.16
CA PRO A 46 -5.68 -0.83 14.33
C PRO A 46 -4.91 -1.50 13.20
N ALA A 47 -4.86 -0.91 12.01
CA ALA A 47 -4.07 -1.43 10.88
C ALA A 47 -2.54 -1.45 11.18
N TYR A 48 -2.07 -0.73 12.19
CA TYR A 48 -0.67 -0.81 12.66
C TYR A 48 -0.37 -2.14 13.38
N THR A 49 -1.34 -2.71 14.10
CA THR A 49 -1.17 -3.98 14.84
C THR A 49 -1.52 -5.22 14.01
N ARG A 50 -2.15 -5.04 12.84
CA ARG A 50 -2.58 -6.14 11.97
C ARG A 50 -1.51 -6.51 10.94
N SER A 51 -1.06 -7.76 10.98
CA SER A 51 -0.18 -8.37 9.98
C SER A 51 -0.90 -8.59 8.63
N LEU A 52 -0.13 -8.67 7.55
CA LEU A 52 -0.69 -8.89 6.21
C LEU A 52 -1.12 -10.35 5.98
N ASP A 53 -2.28 -10.54 5.35
CA ASP A 53 -2.76 -11.85 4.94
C ASP A 53 -2.11 -12.29 3.62
N PHE A 54 -0.95 -12.92 3.77
CA PHE A 54 -0.27 -13.57 2.65
C PHE A 54 -0.81 -14.96 2.29
N ASN A 55 -1.65 -15.58 3.14
CA ASN A 55 -2.17 -16.94 2.95
C ASN A 55 -3.44 -17.00 2.07
N ARG A 56 -4.11 -15.87 1.87
CA ARG A 56 -5.30 -15.72 1.01
C ARG A 56 -5.17 -16.36 -0.38
N SER A 57 -6.21 -17.10 -0.78
CA SER A 57 -6.36 -17.60 -2.16
C SER A 57 -6.72 -16.46 -3.11
N LEU A 58 -5.84 -16.16 -4.06
CA LEU A 58 -6.02 -15.09 -5.06
C LEU A 58 -6.93 -15.50 -6.24
N ASN A 59 -7.58 -16.65 -6.13
CA ASN A 59 -8.51 -17.21 -7.12
C ASN A 59 -9.98 -16.96 -6.75
N VAL A 60 -10.23 -16.40 -5.55
CA VAL A 60 -11.55 -16.06 -5.05
C VAL A 60 -11.57 -14.54 -4.93
N LEU A 61 -12.53 -13.91 -5.59
CA LEU A 61 -12.76 -12.47 -5.45
C LEU A 61 -13.57 -12.24 -4.17
N PRO A 62 -13.29 -11.18 -3.41
CA PRO A 62 -14.07 -10.83 -2.23
C PRO A 62 -15.43 -10.27 -2.65
N GLU A 63 -16.46 -10.44 -1.81
CA GLU A 63 -17.85 -10.09 -2.16
C GLU A 63 -18.07 -8.60 -2.46
N TRP A 64 -17.22 -7.72 -1.93
CA TRP A 64 -17.27 -6.28 -2.19
C TRP A 64 -16.65 -5.87 -3.53
N MET A 65 -15.96 -6.77 -4.25
CA MET A 65 -15.28 -6.44 -5.50
C MET A 65 -16.29 -6.34 -6.65
N ASP A 66 -16.28 -5.20 -7.32
CA ASP A 66 -17.13 -4.88 -8.46
C ASP A 66 -16.24 -4.86 -9.72
N PRO A 67 -16.33 -5.86 -10.61
CA PRO A 67 -15.51 -5.92 -11.82
C PRO A 67 -15.72 -4.74 -12.76
N ASP A 68 -16.95 -4.23 -12.89
CA ASP A 68 -17.25 -3.10 -13.77
C ASP A 68 -16.64 -1.80 -13.21
N LYS A 69 -16.71 -1.60 -11.89
CA LYS A 69 -16.05 -0.48 -11.20
C LYS A 69 -14.53 -0.59 -11.24
N TYR A 70 -13.97 -1.80 -11.14
CA TYR A 70 -12.54 -2.06 -11.37
C TYR A 70 -12.11 -1.66 -12.79
N HIS A 71 -12.83 -2.10 -13.82
CA HIS A 71 -12.53 -1.78 -15.21
C HIS A 71 -12.72 -0.29 -15.55
N LYS A 72 -13.67 0.40 -14.88
CA LYS A 72 -13.79 1.87 -14.96
C LYS A 72 -12.57 2.57 -14.35
N GLY A 73 -12.05 2.08 -13.21
CA GLY A 73 -10.80 2.59 -12.63
C GLY A 73 -9.59 2.43 -13.55
N GLN A 74 -9.48 1.28 -14.23
CA GLN A 74 -8.48 1.05 -15.27
C GLN A 74 -8.65 1.99 -16.47
N LYS A 75 -9.90 2.23 -16.91
CA LYS A 75 -10.21 3.15 -18.01
C LYS A 75 -9.78 4.57 -17.68
N PHE A 76 -10.10 5.06 -16.48
CA PHE A 76 -9.65 6.36 -15.97
C PHE A 76 -8.12 6.50 -16.02
N VAL A 77 -7.38 5.47 -15.58
CA VAL A 77 -5.92 5.45 -15.67
C VAL A 77 -5.43 5.53 -17.13
N ARG A 78 -6.02 4.77 -18.05
CA ARG A 78 -5.68 4.81 -19.49
C ARG A 78 -5.93 6.19 -20.12
N GLU A 79 -7.03 6.85 -19.76
CA GLU A 79 -7.38 8.18 -20.27
C GLU A 79 -6.47 9.30 -19.72
N HIS A 80 -5.77 9.06 -18.61
CA HIS A 80 -4.85 10.01 -17.98
C HIS A 80 -3.40 9.50 -17.84
N TYR A 81 -3.00 8.49 -18.62
CA TYR A 81 -1.79 7.69 -18.40
C TYR A 81 -0.50 8.53 -18.20
N PHE A 82 -0.28 9.56 -19.02
CA PHE A 82 0.89 10.45 -18.90
C PHE A 82 0.88 11.26 -17.60
N SER A 83 -0.24 11.95 -17.34
CA SER A 83 -0.48 12.74 -16.11
C SER A 83 -0.34 11.87 -14.86
N TYR A 84 -0.81 10.62 -14.94
CA TYR A 84 -0.72 9.66 -13.85
C TYR A 84 0.69 9.14 -13.61
N ILE A 85 1.45 8.79 -14.65
CA ILE A 85 2.87 8.42 -14.50
C ILE A 85 3.67 9.57 -13.86
N MET A 86 3.39 10.83 -14.23
CA MET A 86 3.98 12.00 -13.57
C MET A 86 3.58 12.10 -12.10
N ALA A 87 2.30 11.87 -11.77
CA ALA A 87 1.82 11.83 -10.40
C ALA A 87 2.49 10.73 -9.56
N ILE A 88 2.73 9.54 -10.13
CA ILE A 88 3.46 8.44 -9.47
C ILE A 88 4.92 8.84 -9.17
N ILE A 89 5.58 9.52 -10.10
CA ILE A 89 6.96 10.01 -9.89
C ILE A 89 7.01 11.03 -8.75
N LEU A 90 6.09 12.00 -8.72
CA LEU A 90 6.01 13.00 -7.65
C LEU A 90 5.63 12.38 -6.29
N GLY A 91 4.67 11.45 -6.27
CA GLY A 91 4.28 10.70 -5.07
C GLY A 91 5.41 9.83 -4.53
N SER A 92 6.24 9.26 -5.41
CA SER A 92 7.42 8.49 -4.99
C SER A 92 8.45 9.35 -4.26
N ILE A 93 8.63 10.64 -4.62
CA ILE A 93 9.50 11.57 -3.89
C ILE A 93 8.97 11.76 -2.45
N TYR A 94 7.66 11.95 -2.29
CA TYR A 94 7.00 12.03 -0.98
C TYR A 94 7.17 10.74 -0.16
N ALA A 95 7.05 9.56 -0.77
CA ALA A 95 7.24 8.29 -0.08
C ALA A 95 8.64 8.14 0.54
N TYR A 96 9.68 8.71 -0.08
CA TYR A 96 11.05 8.69 0.46
C TYR A 96 11.31 9.68 1.59
N THR A 97 10.40 10.63 1.87
CA THR A 97 10.61 11.57 2.99
C THR A 97 10.24 11.00 4.36
N PHE A 98 9.59 9.82 4.41
CA PHE A 98 9.20 9.15 5.64
C PHE A 98 10.02 7.88 5.85
N GLU A 99 10.56 7.71 7.06
CA GLU A 99 11.37 6.54 7.41
C GLU A 99 10.60 5.23 7.19
N ASP A 100 9.31 5.20 7.49
CA ASP A 100 8.49 3.99 7.44
C ASP A 100 8.26 3.48 6.00
N GLY A 101 8.22 4.40 5.03
CA GLY A 101 8.23 4.05 3.59
C GLY A 101 9.63 3.69 3.08
N LEU A 102 10.68 4.26 3.68
CA LEU A 102 12.07 4.09 3.25
C LEU A 102 12.73 2.81 3.82
N LYS A 103 12.44 2.42 5.07
CA LYS A 103 12.98 1.23 5.75
C LYS A 103 12.83 -0.06 4.90
N PRO A 104 11.62 -0.43 4.38
CA PRO A 104 11.46 -1.65 3.57
C PRO A 104 12.26 -1.60 2.26
N ILE A 105 12.44 -0.40 1.69
CA ILE A 105 13.18 -0.18 0.44
C ILE A 105 14.68 -0.37 0.65
N ILE A 106 15.22 0.09 1.79
CA ILE A 106 16.61 -0.13 2.20
C ILE A 106 16.86 -1.62 2.50
N ILE A 107 16.01 -2.27 3.32
CA ILE A 107 16.10 -3.71 3.67
C ILE A 107 16.04 -4.60 2.42
N GLY A 108 15.28 -4.17 1.40
CA GLY A 108 15.23 -4.84 0.11
C GLY A 108 16.56 -4.88 -0.64
N GLY A 109 17.53 -4.00 -0.32
CA GLY A 109 18.89 -4.01 -0.87
C GLY A 109 18.99 -3.65 -2.36
N ASN A 110 17.88 -3.43 -3.06
CA ASN A 110 17.86 -3.20 -4.51
C ASN A 110 18.02 -1.72 -4.91
N SER A 111 18.39 -0.84 -3.98
CA SER A 111 18.44 0.62 -4.22
C SER A 111 19.51 1.36 -3.41
N HIS A 112 20.48 0.63 -2.83
CA HIS A 112 21.51 1.19 -1.94
C HIS A 112 22.67 1.91 -2.67
N THR A 113 22.64 1.98 -4.00
CA THR A 113 23.54 2.82 -4.81
C THR A 113 22.75 3.57 -5.88
N PRO A 114 23.22 4.72 -6.40
CA PRO A 114 22.55 5.41 -7.50
C PRO A 114 22.33 4.52 -8.72
N TYR A 115 23.29 3.65 -9.08
CA TYR A 115 23.14 2.68 -10.17
C TYR A 115 22.00 1.68 -9.92
N LEU A 116 21.87 1.15 -8.69
CA LEU A 116 20.80 0.21 -8.35
C LEU A 116 19.43 0.90 -8.21
N ALA A 117 19.40 2.11 -7.65
CA ALA A 117 18.20 2.94 -7.57
C ALA A 117 17.70 3.32 -8.97
N VAL A 118 18.59 3.78 -9.85
CA VAL A 118 18.30 3.96 -11.28
C VAL A 118 17.78 2.64 -11.85
N LYS A 119 18.53 1.53 -11.75
CA LYS A 119 18.09 0.20 -12.27
C LYS A 119 16.72 -0.31 -11.78
N ARG A 120 16.27 0.06 -10.58
CA ARG A 120 14.94 -0.30 -10.07
C ARG A 120 13.80 0.39 -10.83
N TYR A 121 13.97 1.64 -11.21
CA TYR A 121 12.96 2.47 -11.87
C TYR A 121 13.20 2.62 -13.38
N PHE A 122 14.47 2.64 -13.80
CA PHE A 122 14.99 2.94 -15.13
C PHE A 122 16.36 2.23 -15.42
N SER A 123 16.44 1.18 -16.25
CA SER A 123 17.71 0.77 -16.88
C SER A 123 17.47 -0.27 -17.97
N ASP A 124 17.88 0.06 -19.20
CA ASP A 124 17.40 -0.55 -20.45
C ASP A 124 17.31 -2.10 -20.46
N ILE A 125 18.45 -2.74 -20.25
CA ILE A 125 18.67 -4.20 -20.34
C ILE A 125 17.95 -5.00 -19.22
N LEU A 126 17.31 -4.31 -18.28
CA LEU A 126 16.49 -4.90 -17.20
C LEU A 126 15.34 -3.96 -16.78
N TYR A 127 14.78 -3.22 -17.76
CA TYR A 127 13.91 -2.07 -17.54
C TYR A 127 12.68 -2.37 -16.67
N LEU A 128 12.13 -1.31 -16.07
CA LEU A 128 10.71 -1.27 -15.70
C LEU A 128 10.28 -2.35 -14.68
N ASN A 129 11.13 -2.80 -13.76
CA ASN A 129 10.75 -3.95 -12.94
C ASN A 129 9.62 -3.68 -11.93
N THR A 130 9.43 -2.44 -11.45
CA THR A 130 8.24 -2.06 -10.65
C THR A 130 7.21 -1.33 -11.50
N MET A 131 7.64 -0.43 -12.40
CA MET A 131 6.69 0.31 -13.23
C MET A 131 5.96 -0.59 -14.23
N LYS A 132 6.61 -1.48 -14.99
CA LYS A 132 5.89 -2.40 -15.91
C LYS A 132 4.85 -3.23 -15.16
N ARG A 133 5.18 -3.78 -13.97
CA ARG A 133 4.23 -4.54 -13.13
C ARG A 133 2.94 -3.76 -12.90
N ILE A 134 3.10 -2.50 -12.51
CA ILE A 134 2.00 -1.59 -12.20
C ILE A 134 1.23 -1.23 -13.48
N LEU A 135 1.91 -1.00 -14.61
CA LEU A 135 1.27 -0.75 -15.90
C LEU A 135 0.48 -1.96 -16.40
N ASP A 136 1.04 -3.17 -16.30
CA ASP A 136 0.38 -4.43 -16.67
C ASP A 136 -0.89 -4.69 -15.83
N TRP A 137 -0.97 -4.16 -14.60
CA TRP A 137 -2.20 -4.22 -13.79
C TRP A 137 -3.30 -3.27 -14.29
N TYR A 138 -2.95 -2.15 -14.92
CA TYR A 138 -3.92 -1.24 -15.52
C TYR A 138 -4.53 -1.80 -16.81
N ASP A 139 -3.84 -2.73 -17.46
CA ASP A 139 -4.25 -3.35 -18.72
C ASP A 139 -4.64 -4.84 -18.58
N GLY A 140 -4.84 -5.33 -17.35
CA GLY A 140 -5.27 -6.70 -17.09
C GLY A 140 -5.77 -6.98 -15.67
N GLU A 141 -6.09 -8.24 -15.40
CA GLU A 141 -6.75 -8.68 -14.17
C GLU A 141 -5.80 -9.49 -13.28
N PRO A 142 -5.49 -9.04 -12.06
CA PRO A 142 -4.61 -9.75 -11.12
C PRO A 142 -5.03 -11.17 -10.73
N TRP A 143 -6.30 -11.53 -10.95
CA TRP A 143 -6.89 -12.86 -10.67
C TRP A 143 -6.90 -13.80 -11.88
N SER A 144 -6.76 -13.27 -13.10
CA SER A 144 -6.89 -14.06 -14.32
C SER A 144 -5.58 -14.78 -14.68
N LYS A 145 -5.49 -16.04 -14.24
CA LYS A 145 -4.31 -16.90 -14.40
C LYS A 145 -3.78 -16.94 -15.83
N GLY A 146 -2.46 -16.85 -15.96
CA GLY A 146 -1.76 -16.89 -17.25
C GLY A 146 -1.51 -15.52 -17.89
N THR A 147 -2.24 -14.48 -17.48
CA THR A 147 -2.01 -13.09 -17.94
C THR A 147 -0.67 -12.53 -17.44
N GLU A 148 -0.24 -11.38 -17.99
CA GLU A 148 0.87 -10.61 -17.42
C GLU A 148 0.49 -10.00 -16.06
N ALA A 149 -0.69 -9.37 -15.96
CA ALA A 149 -1.21 -8.80 -14.72
C ALA A 149 -1.17 -9.80 -13.52
N TYR A 150 -1.68 -11.02 -13.71
CA TYR A 150 -1.61 -12.08 -12.69
C TYR A 150 -0.16 -12.39 -12.30
N ARG A 151 0.71 -12.69 -13.27
CA ARG A 151 2.12 -13.05 -13.03
C ARG A 151 2.86 -11.93 -12.27
N ASP A 152 2.63 -10.69 -12.68
CA ASP A 152 3.32 -9.54 -12.13
C ASP A 152 2.79 -9.13 -10.75
N MET A 153 1.50 -9.38 -10.47
CA MET A 153 0.94 -9.33 -9.12
C MET A 153 1.56 -10.41 -8.20
N GLN A 154 1.65 -11.66 -8.66
CA GLN A 154 2.30 -12.73 -7.88
C GLN A 154 3.75 -12.35 -7.50
N ILE A 155 4.51 -11.75 -8.43
CA ILE A 155 5.89 -11.36 -8.17
C ILE A 155 5.96 -10.17 -7.19
N ALA A 156 5.02 -9.23 -7.23
CA ALA A 156 4.94 -8.14 -6.25
C ALA A 156 4.59 -8.67 -4.84
N ARG A 157 3.54 -9.49 -4.70
CA ARG A 157 3.19 -10.15 -3.43
C ARG A 157 4.35 -10.96 -2.87
N ASN A 158 5.04 -11.75 -3.71
CA ASN A 158 6.23 -12.52 -3.30
C ASN A 158 7.42 -11.64 -2.88
N LYS A 159 7.56 -10.42 -3.42
CA LYS A 159 8.56 -9.44 -2.92
C LYS A 159 8.16 -8.96 -1.53
N HIS A 160 6.89 -8.62 -1.29
CA HIS A 160 6.41 -8.18 0.03
C HIS A 160 6.55 -9.27 1.10
N ILE A 161 6.19 -10.52 0.80
CA ILE A 161 6.44 -11.69 1.66
C ILE A 161 7.92 -11.76 2.04
N ARG A 162 8.83 -11.71 1.05
CA ARG A 162 10.29 -11.77 1.32
C ARG A 162 10.81 -10.60 2.16
N ILE A 163 10.21 -9.42 2.07
CA ILE A 163 10.58 -8.28 2.92
C ILE A 163 10.04 -8.48 4.34
N SER A 164 8.77 -8.86 4.50
CA SER A 164 8.15 -9.22 5.78
C SER A 164 8.96 -10.31 6.50
N THR A 165 9.31 -11.42 5.83
CA THR A 165 10.17 -12.47 6.42
C THR A 165 11.56 -11.96 6.78
N LYS A 166 12.15 -11.04 5.99
CA LYS A 166 13.45 -10.45 6.35
C LYS A 166 13.35 -9.58 7.60
N VAL A 167 12.30 -8.77 7.69
CA VAL A 167 12.04 -7.86 8.82
C VAL A 167 11.86 -8.65 10.12
N SER A 168 11.02 -9.70 10.12
CA SER A 168 10.78 -10.53 11.31
C SER A 168 12.00 -11.33 11.79
N LEU A 169 13.04 -11.47 10.94
CA LEU A 169 14.33 -12.09 11.28
C LEU A 169 15.40 -11.09 11.74
N LEU A 170 15.09 -9.78 11.82
CA LEU A 170 16.01 -8.79 12.36
C LEU A 170 15.91 -8.71 13.89
N ASP A 171 17.01 -9.00 14.58
CA ASP A 171 17.16 -8.93 16.04
C ASP A 171 17.21 -7.47 16.58
N ASN A 172 17.09 -6.47 15.70
CA ASN A 172 17.12 -5.06 16.08
C ASN A 172 15.69 -4.52 16.23
N LYS A 173 15.28 -4.23 17.47
CA LYS A 173 13.98 -3.63 17.82
C LYS A 173 13.63 -2.34 17.05
N GLN A 174 14.62 -1.58 16.56
CA GLN A 174 14.41 -0.40 15.72
C GLN A 174 13.88 -0.73 14.31
N TYR A 175 14.02 -2.00 13.88
CA TYR A 175 13.57 -2.50 12.59
C TYR A 175 12.48 -3.58 12.70
N GLN A 176 12.06 -3.96 13.92
CA GLN A 176 10.96 -4.91 14.18
C GLN A 176 9.55 -4.32 13.99
N GLU A 177 9.43 -3.16 13.33
CA GLU A 177 8.15 -2.73 12.77
C GLU A 177 7.86 -3.62 11.55
N ASP A 178 7.18 -4.74 11.81
CA ASP A 178 6.76 -5.69 10.79
C ASP A 178 5.96 -5.00 9.68
N LEU A 179 6.03 -5.56 8.47
CA LEU A 179 5.27 -5.10 7.32
C LEU A 179 3.78 -5.38 7.57
N ASN A 180 3.10 -4.41 8.18
CA ASN A 180 1.69 -4.45 8.61
C ASN A 180 0.75 -3.78 7.58
N ASN A 181 -0.56 -3.84 7.84
CA ASN A 181 -1.58 -3.26 6.97
C ASN A 181 -1.42 -1.74 6.82
N MET A 182 -1.11 -1.00 7.90
CA MET A 182 -0.88 0.45 7.85
C MET A 182 0.29 0.81 6.93
N VAL A 183 1.45 0.16 7.08
CA VAL A 183 2.65 0.43 6.26
C VAL A 183 2.37 0.14 4.78
N MET A 184 1.63 -0.92 4.47
CA MET A 184 1.19 -1.22 3.11
C MET A 184 0.18 -0.21 2.56
N ALA A 185 -0.80 0.22 3.34
CA ALA A 185 -1.78 1.23 2.95
C ALA A 185 -1.12 2.60 2.70
N VAL A 186 -0.18 3.01 3.58
CA VAL A 186 0.63 4.23 3.40
C VAL A 186 1.53 4.12 2.17
N ALA A 187 2.10 2.95 1.89
CA ALA A 187 2.83 2.70 0.64
C ALA A 187 1.93 2.77 -0.60
N GLN A 188 0.67 2.33 -0.52
CA GLN A 188 -0.28 2.51 -1.63
C GLN A 188 -0.72 3.97 -1.79
N ALA A 189 -0.88 4.71 -0.69
CA ALA A 189 -1.33 6.09 -0.71
C ALA A 189 -0.47 7.00 -1.61
N HIS A 190 0.83 6.73 -1.75
CA HIS A 190 1.71 7.52 -2.61
C HIS A 190 1.40 7.41 -4.12
N PHE A 191 0.71 6.35 -4.57
CA PHE A 191 0.21 6.24 -5.94
C PHE A 191 -1.14 6.97 -6.13
N ILE A 192 -1.93 7.08 -5.05
CA ILE A 192 -3.35 7.46 -5.07
C ILE A 192 -3.56 8.93 -4.71
N MET A 193 -2.75 9.47 -3.79
CA MET A 193 -3.01 10.75 -3.12
C MET A 193 -3.03 11.96 -4.08
N LEU A 194 -2.13 12.01 -5.07
CA LEU A 194 -2.05 13.15 -6.00
C LEU A 194 -3.19 13.13 -7.04
N PRO A 195 -3.52 11.98 -7.69
CA PRO A 195 -4.73 11.85 -8.51
C PRO A 195 -6.03 12.17 -7.77
N VAL A 196 -6.19 11.74 -6.51
CA VAL A 196 -7.45 11.94 -5.76
C VAL A 196 -7.57 13.36 -5.18
N LEU A 197 -6.53 13.87 -4.52
CA LEU A 197 -6.61 15.17 -3.84
C LEU A 197 -6.42 16.36 -4.78
N TYR A 198 -5.64 16.18 -5.85
CA TYR A 198 -5.22 17.28 -6.74
C TYR A 198 -5.20 16.90 -8.24
N PRO A 199 -6.23 16.23 -8.80
CA PRO A 199 -6.22 15.72 -10.18
C PRO A 199 -5.79 16.78 -11.20
N GLN A 200 -6.41 17.96 -11.13
CA GLN A 200 -6.15 19.06 -12.05
C GLN A 200 -4.70 19.60 -11.95
N LYS A 201 -4.05 19.52 -10.78
CA LYS A 201 -2.66 19.99 -10.61
C LYS A 201 -1.64 19.02 -11.18
N VAL A 202 -2.00 17.74 -11.33
CA VAL A 202 -1.17 16.73 -12.02
C VAL A 202 -1.57 16.52 -13.49
N GLY A 203 -2.45 17.36 -14.04
CA GLY A 203 -2.87 17.31 -15.44
C GLY A 203 -3.99 16.31 -15.74
N MET A 204 -4.78 15.93 -14.74
CA MET A 204 -6.02 15.16 -14.92
C MET A 204 -7.20 16.13 -14.93
N HIS A 205 -7.82 16.32 -16.08
CA HIS A 205 -8.95 17.24 -16.28
C HIS A 205 -10.22 16.45 -16.59
N PHE A 206 -11.38 17.05 -16.33
CA PHE A 206 -12.71 16.43 -16.53
C PHE A 206 -12.98 15.17 -15.68
N VAL A 207 -12.19 14.98 -14.62
CA VAL A 207 -12.37 13.91 -13.62
C VAL A 207 -13.70 14.09 -12.88
N THR A 208 -14.50 13.03 -12.81
CA THR A 208 -15.73 12.99 -12.00
C THR A 208 -15.53 12.24 -10.68
N ASP A 209 -16.43 12.42 -9.72
CA ASP A 209 -16.42 11.67 -8.46
C ASP A 209 -16.52 10.15 -8.70
N GLU A 210 -17.30 9.74 -9.71
CA GLU A 210 -17.46 8.33 -10.10
C GLU A 210 -16.15 7.74 -10.66
N ASP A 211 -15.33 8.54 -11.35
CA ASP A 211 -14.01 8.11 -11.82
C ASP A 211 -13.02 7.96 -10.66
N LEU A 212 -13.06 8.88 -9.68
CA LEU A 212 -12.25 8.79 -8.46
C LEU A 212 -12.66 7.60 -7.60
N GLU A 213 -13.95 7.34 -7.44
CA GLU A 213 -14.45 6.15 -6.76
C GLU A 213 -14.01 4.86 -7.45
N ALA A 214 -14.07 4.81 -8.78
CA ALA A 214 -13.64 3.65 -9.56
C ALA A 214 -12.12 3.44 -9.48
N PHE A 215 -11.35 4.52 -9.53
CA PHE A 215 -9.89 4.51 -9.32
C PHE A 215 -9.51 4.01 -7.91
N CYS A 216 -10.19 4.50 -6.87
CA CYS A 216 -10.01 4.04 -5.49
C CYS A 216 -10.43 2.57 -5.33
N HIS A 217 -11.52 2.13 -5.96
CA HIS A 217 -11.94 0.72 -5.95
C HIS A 217 -10.88 -0.19 -6.60
N MET A 218 -10.37 0.20 -7.76
CA MET A 218 -9.27 -0.52 -8.44
C MET A 218 -8.03 -0.63 -7.54
N TRP A 219 -7.67 0.44 -6.82
CA TRP A 219 -6.56 0.38 -5.86
C TRP A 219 -6.86 -0.45 -4.61
N LYS A 220 -8.10 -0.47 -4.09
CA LYS A 220 -8.51 -1.40 -3.03
C LYS A 220 -8.31 -2.86 -3.48
N CYS A 221 -8.68 -3.18 -4.72
CA CYS A 221 -8.42 -4.49 -5.31
C CYS A 221 -6.92 -4.83 -5.32
N TYR A 222 -6.05 -3.91 -5.71
CA TYR A 222 -4.60 -4.14 -5.62
C TYR A 222 -4.11 -4.33 -4.18
N GLY A 223 -4.68 -3.61 -3.19
CA GLY A 223 -4.38 -3.81 -1.77
C GLY A 223 -4.66 -5.25 -1.34
N TYR A 224 -5.88 -5.72 -1.62
CA TYR A 224 -6.32 -7.10 -1.38
C TYR A 224 -5.36 -8.14 -1.97
N PHE A 225 -5.03 -8.03 -3.27
CA PHE A 225 -4.12 -8.99 -3.91
C PHE A 225 -2.67 -8.90 -3.41
N LEU A 226 -2.26 -7.76 -2.86
CA LEU A 226 -0.94 -7.59 -2.22
C LEU A 226 -0.89 -8.04 -0.76
N GLY A 227 -2.03 -8.37 -0.14
CA GLY A 227 -2.13 -8.93 1.21
C GLY A 227 -2.68 -7.99 2.28
N ILE A 228 -3.23 -6.83 1.88
CA ILE A 228 -3.97 -5.96 2.81
C ILE A 228 -5.32 -6.62 3.14
N GLU A 229 -5.73 -6.52 4.39
CA GLU A 229 -7.05 -6.94 4.90
C GLU A 229 -8.17 -5.99 4.41
N ASP A 230 -9.42 -6.38 4.59
CA ASP A 230 -10.56 -5.65 3.98
C ASP A 230 -11.06 -4.49 4.84
N GLU A 231 -10.67 -4.50 6.14
CA GLU A 231 -11.09 -3.66 7.26
C GLU A 231 -10.08 -2.58 7.68
#